data_AF-A0A1X1Q430-F1
#
_entry.id   AF-A0A1X1Q430-F1
#
_cell.length_a   1.000
_cell.length_b   1.000
_cell.length_c   1.000
_cell.angle_alpha   90.00
_cell.angle_beta   90.00
_cell.angle_gamma   90.00
#
_symmetry.space_group_name_H-M   'P 1'
#
loop_
_entity.id
_entity.type
_entity.pdbx_description
1 polymer ?
#
loop_
_entity_poly.entity_id
_entity_poly.type
_entity_poly.pdbx_seq_one_letter_code
_entity_poly.pdbx_strand_id
1 'polypeptide(L)'
;MITTAKTIQMLLYDGDLSGVMYIEDTSWQIGAMFSSPRESIDDLIEKADCKRYGVYLLLSEEQVYVGQARDLERRTRQHLTDKSWWDHIILMTTKDDSFNASDIDYLESKLIEKAKDVGTAYVDNLKNGNPQKVTAFREVVLGRYLEEALFLLKLIGVNVFEPIRRKRTTPPLPEGNLSVSDFVKTAIINLLAAGYVFSDEQLKLYGSVEGSKEYTHRALPILWLLKDGESREDVKKKIRQRYWKDVFSSGTQRFLMFSQWFRDGTNYGAHKDDFIRWYGNL
;
A
#
# COMPACT_ATOMS: atom_id res chain seq x y z
N MET A 1 -25.62 12.83 0.75
CA MET A 1 -24.65 13.16 1.82
C MET A 1 -24.41 14.65 1.75
N ILE A 2 -24.53 15.36 2.87
CA ILE A 2 -24.14 16.77 2.94
C ILE A 2 -22.60 16.78 2.98
N THR A 3 -21.96 17.35 1.97
CA THR A 3 -20.52 17.56 1.94
C THR A 3 -20.18 18.66 2.94
N THR A 4 -19.41 18.33 3.99
CA THR A 4 -18.92 19.30 4.95
C THR A 4 -17.62 19.93 4.44
N ALA A 5 -17.58 21.26 4.36
CA ALA A 5 -16.35 21.98 4.02
C ALA A 5 -15.30 21.82 5.14
N LYS A 6 -14.03 21.73 4.76
CA LYS A 6 -12.89 21.66 5.68
C LYS A 6 -11.89 22.77 5.35
N THR A 7 -11.29 23.36 6.38
CA THR A 7 -10.17 24.30 6.22
C THR A 7 -8.93 23.69 6.84
N ILE A 8 -7.88 23.61 6.04
CA ILE A 8 -6.57 23.10 6.43
C ILE A 8 -5.63 24.30 6.47
N GLN A 9 -4.88 24.43 7.57
CA GLN A 9 -3.83 25.42 7.70
C GLN A 9 -2.48 24.71 7.75
N MET A 10 -1.55 25.21 6.97
CA MET A 10 -0.19 24.70 6.88
C MET A 10 0.77 25.87 7.06
N LEU A 11 1.62 25.78 8.05
CA LEU A 11 2.71 26.72 8.30
C LEU A 11 4.01 26.06 7.83
N LEU A 12 4.63 26.66 6.81
CA LEU A 12 5.95 26.28 6.31
C LEU A 12 6.98 27.18 6.99
N TYR A 13 7.78 26.64 7.90
CA TYR A 13 8.71 27.47 8.68
C TYR A 13 9.81 28.09 7.81
N ASP A 14 10.23 27.37 6.77
CA ASP A 14 11.31 27.80 5.87
C ASP A 14 10.75 28.27 4.50
N GLY A 15 9.42 28.30 4.35
CA GLY A 15 8.74 28.64 3.08
C GLY A 15 8.78 27.54 2.01
N ASP A 16 9.34 26.37 2.33
CA ASP A 16 9.44 25.21 1.43
C ASP A 16 8.59 24.03 1.93
N LEU A 17 7.98 23.29 1.00
CA LEU A 17 7.22 22.06 1.26
C LEU A 17 8.12 20.88 1.65
N SER A 18 9.42 20.93 1.37
CA SER A 18 10.39 19.93 1.82
C SER A 18 10.98 20.22 3.20
N GLY A 19 10.70 21.39 3.78
CA GLY A 19 11.23 21.84 5.07
C GLY A 19 10.35 21.42 6.25
N VAL A 20 10.53 22.11 7.38
CA VAL A 20 9.69 21.87 8.57
C VAL A 20 8.30 22.45 8.34
N MET A 21 7.27 21.62 8.53
CA MET A 21 5.87 22.02 8.40
C MET A 21 5.09 21.75 9.68
N TYR A 22 4.16 22.65 10.00
CA TYR A 22 3.11 22.44 10.99
C TYR A 22 1.75 22.47 10.30
N ILE A 23 0.92 21.45 10.54
CA ILE A 23 -0.36 21.25 9.84
C ILE A 23 -1.47 21.03 10.86
N GLU A 24 -2.57 21.75 10.66
CA GLU A 24 -3.80 21.62 11.43
C GLU A 24 -5.05 21.72 10.53
N ASP A 25 -6.15 21.13 10.99
CA ASP A 25 -7.46 21.23 10.31
C ASP A 25 -8.52 21.63 11.34
N THR A 26 -9.40 22.54 10.94
CA THR A 26 -10.62 22.94 11.67
C THR A 26 -11.48 21.75 12.16
N SER A 27 -11.55 20.66 11.41
CA SER A 27 -12.29 19.44 11.72
C SER A 27 -11.52 18.49 12.64
N TRP A 28 -10.18 18.58 12.65
CA TRP A 28 -9.31 17.81 13.54
C TRP A 28 -9.30 18.39 14.97
N GLN A 29 -9.83 19.61 15.14
CA GLN A 29 -10.04 20.41 16.36
C GLN A 29 -8.79 20.59 17.23
N ILE A 30 -8.34 19.53 17.89
CA ILE A 30 -7.21 19.53 18.81
C ILE A 30 -5.98 18.82 18.24
N GLY A 31 -6.05 18.20 17.06
CA GLY A 31 -4.91 17.52 16.48
C GLY A 31 -3.85 18.47 15.94
N ALA A 32 -2.60 18.02 16.01
CA ALA A 32 -1.41 18.73 15.57
C ALA A 32 -0.48 17.74 14.85
N MET A 33 -0.07 18.09 13.63
CA MET A 33 0.89 17.31 12.85
C MET A 33 2.10 18.16 12.53
N PHE A 34 3.28 17.60 12.74
CA PHE A 34 4.53 18.19 12.28
C PHE A 34 5.22 17.25 11.30
N SER A 35 5.86 17.83 10.31
CA SER A 35 6.58 17.12 9.25
C SER A 35 7.97 17.72 9.14
N SER A 36 8.99 16.89 9.00
CA SER A 36 10.36 17.37 8.81
C SER A 36 11.20 16.34 8.07
N PRO A 37 12.11 16.78 7.19
CA PRO A 37 13.20 15.93 6.76
C PRO A 37 14.17 15.70 7.92
N ARG A 38 14.93 14.60 7.85
CA ARG A 38 15.86 14.18 8.91
C ARG A 38 16.92 15.23 9.23
N GLU A 39 17.41 15.92 8.22
CA GLU A 39 18.44 16.96 8.35
C GLU A 39 17.95 18.20 9.11
N SER A 40 16.63 18.41 9.21
CA SER A 40 16.02 19.58 9.87
C SER A 40 15.39 19.24 11.23
N ILE A 41 15.82 18.16 11.87
CA ILE A 41 15.22 17.71 13.15
C ILE A 41 15.48 18.69 14.29
N ASP A 42 16.64 19.34 14.34
CA ASP A 42 16.90 20.35 15.36
C ASP A 42 15.96 21.54 15.20
N ASP A 43 15.71 21.98 13.96
CA ASP A 43 14.72 23.00 13.63
C ASP A 43 13.30 22.57 14.02
N LEU A 44 12.91 21.33 13.70
CA LEU A 44 11.62 20.76 14.09
C LEU A 44 11.44 20.85 15.60
N ILE A 45 12.45 20.45 16.39
CA ILE A 45 12.35 20.42 17.84
C ILE A 45 12.29 21.82 18.43
N GLU A 46 13.03 22.78 17.89
CA GLU A 46 12.99 24.16 18.36
C GLU A 46 11.62 24.80 18.10
N LYS A 47 11.01 24.50 16.95
CA LYS A 47 9.77 25.12 16.48
C LYS A 47 8.51 24.40 16.97
N ALA A 48 8.58 23.09 17.20
CA ALA A 48 7.45 22.27 17.60
C ALA A 48 7.42 22.06 19.11
N ASP A 49 6.30 22.38 19.75
CA ASP A 49 6.05 22.02 21.14
C ASP A 49 5.75 20.52 21.28
N CYS A 50 6.80 19.71 21.22
CA CYS A 50 6.75 18.25 21.13
C CYS A 50 7.11 17.52 22.43
N LYS A 51 7.22 18.20 23.57
CA LYS A 51 7.39 17.56 24.89
C LYS A 51 6.08 17.01 25.43
N ARG A 52 5.43 16.17 24.61
CA ARG A 52 4.04 15.77 24.74
C ARG A 52 3.85 14.31 24.38
N TYR A 53 2.70 13.77 24.77
CA TYR A 53 2.27 12.45 24.33
C TYR A 53 1.94 12.48 22.83
N GLY A 54 2.38 11.47 22.10
CA GLY A 54 1.94 11.28 20.73
C GLY A 54 2.51 10.04 20.06
N VAL A 55 2.26 9.98 18.76
CA VAL A 55 2.77 8.95 17.85
C VAL A 55 3.62 9.60 16.77
N TYR A 56 4.65 8.90 16.31
CA TYR A 56 5.55 9.36 15.27
C TYR A 56 5.74 8.31 14.19
N LEU A 57 6.05 8.77 12.99
CA LEU A 57 6.33 7.95 11.82
C LEU A 57 7.73 8.27 11.32
N LEU A 58 8.63 7.30 11.33
CA LEU A 58 9.87 7.38 10.57
C LEU A 58 9.61 6.79 9.20
N LEU A 59 9.92 7.55 8.16
CA LEU A 59 9.58 7.23 6.78
C LEU A 59 10.86 7.01 5.95
N SER A 60 10.72 6.15 4.96
CA SER A 60 11.58 6.06 3.78
C SER A 60 10.68 5.98 2.53
N GLU A 61 11.26 5.86 1.34
CA GLU A 61 10.50 5.72 0.09
C GLU A 61 9.47 4.58 0.13
N GLU A 62 9.78 3.46 0.79
CA GLU A 62 8.96 2.24 0.74
C GLU A 62 8.36 1.82 2.09
N GLN A 63 8.91 2.29 3.21
CA GLN A 63 8.60 1.74 4.53
C GLN A 63 8.26 2.80 5.56
N VAL A 64 7.45 2.39 6.54
CA VAL A 64 7.12 3.19 7.71
C VAL A 64 7.39 2.44 9.00
N TYR A 65 8.09 3.10 9.92
CA TYR A 65 8.14 2.72 11.32
C TYR A 65 7.27 3.66 12.12
N VAL A 66 6.22 3.11 12.69
CA VAL A 66 5.31 3.75 13.63
C VAL A 66 5.85 3.51 15.05
N GLY A 67 5.95 4.56 15.85
CA GLY A 67 6.19 4.42 17.28
C GLY A 67 5.39 5.40 18.12
N GLN A 68 5.34 5.17 19.43
CA GLN A 68 4.79 6.12 20.41
C GLN A 68 5.82 6.69 21.38
N ALA A 69 5.52 7.87 21.92
CA ALA A 69 6.27 8.45 23.02
C ALA A 69 5.40 9.34 23.91
N ARG A 70 5.77 9.39 25.19
CA ARG A 70 5.28 10.42 26.14
C ARG A 70 5.99 11.76 26.00
N ASP A 71 7.10 11.74 25.26
CA ASP A 71 7.98 12.88 24.98
C ASP A 71 8.53 12.65 23.57
N LEU A 72 7.86 13.25 22.59
CA LEU A 72 8.21 13.12 21.17
C LEU A 72 9.55 13.76 20.86
N GLU A 73 9.90 14.88 21.52
CA GLU A 73 11.22 15.52 21.36
C GLU A 73 12.33 14.53 21.72
N ARG A 74 12.31 13.99 22.94
CA ARG A 74 13.35 13.07 23.42
C ARG A 74 13.46 11.84 22.52
N ARG A 75 12.30 11.30 22.10
CA ARG A 75 12.27 10.11 21.23
C ARG A 75 12.81 10.40 19.83
N THR A 76 12.50 11.57 19.27
CA THR A 76 12.97 11.99 17.95
C THR A 76 14.49 12.14 17.94
N ARG A 77 15.07 12.78 18.98
CA ARG A 77 16.54 12.87 19.13
C ARG A 77 17.19 11.50 19.22
N GLN A 78 16.58 10.56 19.93
CA GLN A 78 17.11 9.19 20.04
C GLN A 78 17.17 8.47 18.67
N HIS A 79 16.20 8.69 17.79
CA HIS A 79 16.20 8.05 16.46
C HIS A 79 17.27 8.57 15.51
N LEU A 80 17.82 9.76 15.76
CA LEU A 80 18.96 10.29 14.98
C LEU A 80 20.20 9.39 15.12
N THR A 81 20.39 8.77 16.28
CA THR A 81 21.52 7.86 16.54
C THR A 81 21.18 6.40 16.29
N ASP A 82 19.94 5.98 16.61
CA ASP A 82 19.60 4.57 16.70
C ASP A 82 19.19 3.94 15.35
N LYS A 83 18.76 4.75 14.38
CA LYS A 83 18.25 4.28 13.08
C LYS A 83 18.69 5.21 11.94
N SER A 84 19.40 4.69 10.94
CA SER A 84 19.92 5.48 9.81
C SER A 84 19.10 5.38 8.51
N TRP A 85 18.15 4.46 8.42
CA TRP A 85 17.44 4.15 7.18
C TRP A 85 16.33 5.14 6.80
N TRP A 86 15.86 5.95 7.75
CA TRP A 86 14.76 6.89 7.55
C TRP A 86 15.28 8.27 7.16
N ASP A 87 14.58 8.94 6.25
CA ASP A 87 14.91 10.25 5.70
C ASP A 87 13.93 11.35 6.12
N HIS A 88 12.75 10.96 6.61
CA HIS A 88 11.69 11.90 6.94
C HIS A 88 10.91 11.45 8.18
N ILE A 89 10.39 12.40 8.96
CA ILE A 89 9.60 12.12 10.16
C ILE A 89 8.26 12.87 10.12
N ILE A 90 7.22 12.20 10.63
CA ILE A 90 5.97 12.84 11.01
C ILE A 90 5.75 12.69 12.50
N LEU A 91 5.37 13.77 13.18
CA LEU A 91 4.93 13.77 14.57
C LEU A 91 3.43 14.08 14.61
N MET A 92 2.67 13.32 15.40
CA MET A 92 1.24 13.54 15.62
C MET A 92 0.95 13.60 17.12
N THR A 93 0.34 14.69 17.55
CA THR A 93 0.01 14.98 18.95
C THR A 93 -1.25 15.85 19.05
N THR A 94 -1.61 16.29 20.25
CA THR A 94 -2.68 17.26 20.47
C THR A 94 -2.14 18.63 20.88
N LYS A 95 -2.83 19.69 20.44
CA LYS A 95 -2.53 21.09 20.73
C LYS A 95 -2.61 21.42 22.23
N ASP A 96 -3.31 20.61 23.01
CA ASP A 96 -3.54 20.79 24.44
C ASP A 96 -2.91 19.69 25.32
N ASP A 97 -2.09 18.79 24.74
CA ASP A 97 -1.46 17.64 25.45
C ASP A 97 -2.49 16.73 26.16
N SER A 98 -3.69 16.63 25.59
CA SER A 98 -4.78 15.78 26.11
C SER A 98 -4.62 14.27 25.89
N PHE A 99 -3.52 13.83 25.27
CA PHE A 99 -3.23 12.40 25.13
C PHE A 99 -2.67 11.79 26.40
N ASN A 100 -3.02 10.53 26.64
CA ASN A 100 -2.42 9.69 27.68
C ASN A 100 -1.73 8.45 27.08
N ALA A 101 -1.15 7.61 27.94
CA ALA A 101 -0.41 6.41 27.51
C ALA A 101 -1.29 5.43 26.72
N SER A 102 -2.54 5.19 27.16
CA SER A 102 -3.46 4.29 26.48
C SER A 102 -3.88 4.83 25.11
N ASP A 103 -4.00 6.16 24.98
CA ASP A 103 -4.36 6.80 23.70
C ASP A 103 -3.27 6.57 22.65
N ILE A 104 -2.01 6.80 23.00
CA ILE A 104 -0.89 6.65 22.07
C ILE A 104 -0.60 5.19 21.76
N ASP A 105 -0.81 4.26 22.71
CA ASP A 105 -0.74 2.82 22.46
C ASP A 105 -1.84 2.37 21.47
N TYR A 106 -3.05 2.92 21.58
CA TYR A 106 -4.14 2.65 20.65
C TYR A 106 -3.82 3.16 19.23
N LEU A 107 -3.39 4.42 19.13
CA LEU A 107 -3.05 5.05 17.84
C LEU A 107 -1.89 4.33 17.14
N GLU A 108 -0.82 4.03 17.88
CA GLU A 108 0.34 3.28 17.38
C GLU A 108 -0.11 1.94 16.80
N SER A 109 -0.87 1.16 17.58
CA SER A 109 -1.28 -0.16 17.12
C SER A 109 -2.25 -0.11 15.92
N LYS A 110 -3.11 0.91 15.80
CA LYS A 110 -3.97 1.08 14.60
C LYS A 110 -3.20 1.52 13.36
N LEU A 111 -2.19 2.37 13.52
CA LEU A 111 -1.29 2.74 12.44
C LEU A 111 -0.42 1.55 11.99
N ILE A 112 0.09 0.75 12.92
CA ILE A 112 0.82 -0.48 12.60
C ILE A 112 -0.06 -1.48 11.85
N GLU A 113 -1.31 -1.69 12.28
CA GLU A 113 -2.29 -2.54 11.60
C GLU A 113 -2.47 -2.09 10.14
N LYS A 114 -2.73 -0.80 9.91
CA LYS A 114 -2.86 -0.24 8.56
C LYS A 114 -1.61 -0.42 7.70
N ALA A 115 -0.42 -0.15 8.26
CA ALA A 115 0.84 -0.33 7.53
C ALA A 115 1.11 -1.81 7.19
N LYS A 116 0.70 -2.75 8.05
CA LYS A 116 0.78 -4.19 7.78
C LYS A 116 -0.17 -4.60 6.66
N ASP A 117 -1.41 -4.11 6.69
CA ASP A 117 -2.43 -4.42 5.69
C ASP A 117 -1.99 -4.01 4.27
N VAL A 118 -1.24 -2.90 4.15
CA VAL A 118 -0.72 -2.42 2.85
C VAL A 118 0.70 -2.88 2.53
N GLY A 119 1.37 -3.58 3.46
CA GLY A 119 2.71 -4.15 3.26
C GLY A 119 3.87 -3.17 3.35
N THR A 120 3.70 -2.02 4.00
CA THR A 120 4.71 -0.95 4.17
C THR A 120 5.34 -0.92 5.57
N ALA A 121 4.83 -1.72 6.51
CA ALA A 121 5.34 -1.74 7.88
C ALA A 121 6.81 -2.20 7.93
N TYR A 122 7.65 -1.42 8.61
CA TYR A 122 9.04 -1.79 8.90
C TYR A 122 9.13 -3.05 9.77
N VAL A 123 10.20 -3.84 9.60
CA VAL A 123 10.38 -5.15 10.24
C VAL A 123 10.22 -5.14 11.76
N ASP A 124 10.66 -4.08 12.44
CA ASP A 124 10.52 -3.98 13.91
C ASP A 124 9.05 -3.89 14.36
N ASN A 125 8.16 -3.36 13.51
CA ASN A 125 6.72 -3.25 13.80
C ASN A 125 5.96 -4.54 13.50
N LEU A 126 6.61 -5.57 12.96
CA LEU A 126 6.01 -6.89 12.75
C LEU A 126 5.87 -7.70 14.04
N LYS A 127 6.56 -7.30 15.12
CA LYS A 127 6.45 -7.92 16.44
C LYS A 127 5.07 -7.64 17.06
N ASN A 128 4.60 -8.56 17.91
CA ASN A 128 3.30 -8.41 18.58
C ASN A 128 3.27 -7.15 19.45
N GLY A 129 2.24 -6.31 19.25
CA GLY A 129 2.07 -5.04 19.95
C GLY A 129 1.44 -5.19 21.34
N ASN A 130 1.40 -4.07 22.06
CA ASN A 130 0.77 -4.00 23.39
C ASN A 130 -0.76 -4.15 23.29
N PRO A 131 -1.41 -4.79 24.26
CA PRO A 131 -2.87 -4.89 24.30
C PRO A 131 -3.49 -3.49 24.49
N GLN A 132 -4.39 -3.12 23.58
CA GLN A 132 -5.09 -1.85 23.62
C GLN A 132 -6.11 -1.83 24.78
N LYS A 133 -6.04 -0.81 25.65
CA LYS A 133 -7.01 -0.60 26.74
C LYS A 133 -7.54 0.83 26.72
N VAL A 134 -8.44 1.11 25.79
CA VAL A 134 -9.23 2.35 25.74
C VAL A 134 -10.71 2.04 25.93
N THR A 135 -11.48 3.01 26.43
CA THR A 135 -12.94 2.87 26.55
C THR A 135 -13.60 3.00 25.18
N ALA A 136 -14.82 2.48 25.01
CA ALA A 136 -15.57 2.62 23.75
C ALA A 136 -15.77 4.08 23.32
N PHE A 137 -15.98 5.00 24.28
CA PHE A 137 -16.06 6.44 23.98
C PHE A 137 -14.74 6.99 23.46
N ARG A 138 -13.61 6.60 24.09
CA ARG A 138 -12.30 7.08 23.69
C ARG A 138 -11.88 6.52 22.34
N GLU A 139 -12.23 5.28 22.06
CA GLU A 139 -12.04 4.65 20.74
C GLU A 139 -12.70 5.45 19.62
N VAL A 140 -13.95 5.91 19.79
CA VAL A 140 -14.62 6.75 18.79
C VAL A 140 -13.88 8.07 18.55
N VAL A 141 -13.37 8.69 19.62
CA VAL A 141 -12.60 9.94 19.53
C VAL A 141 -11.28 9.72 18.80
N LEU A 142 -10.53 8.68 19.16
CA LEU A 142 -9.24 8.35 18.55
C LEU A 142 -9.39 7.86 17.11
N GLY A 143 -10.48 7.17 16.79
CA GLY A 143 -10.82 6.78 15.42
C GLY A 143 -11.00 7.99 14.52
N ARG A 144 -11.79 8.99 14.96
CA ARG A 144 -11.93 10.26 14.23
C ARG A 144 -10.61 11.02 14.11
N TYR A 145 -9.83 11.08 15.19
CA TYR A 145 -8.51 11.68 15.16
C TYR A 145 -7.63 11.04 14.08
N LEU A 146 -7.66 9.71 13.96
CA LEU A 146 -6.88 8.96 13.00
C LEU A 146 -7.37 9.16 11.56
N GLU A 147 -8.68 9.24 11.33
CA GLU A 147 -9.25 9.55 10.01
C GLU A 147 -8.74 10.89 9.47
N GLU A 148 -8.76 11.93 10.31
CA GLU A 148 -8.25 13.26 9.97
C GLU A 148 -6.73 13.25 9.76
N ALA A 149 -5.98 12.58 10.64
CA ALA A 149 -4.53 12.45 10.51
C ALA A 149 -4.13 11.74 9.21
N LEU A 150 -4.79 10.64 8.84
CA LEU A 150 -4.53 9.90 7.59
C LEU A 150 -4.83 10.75 6.36
N PHE A 151 -5.89 11.56 6.40
CA PHE A 151 -6.21 12.50 5.33
C PHE A 151 -5.11 13.56 5.17
N LEU A 152 -4.60 14.13 6.26
CA LEU A 152 -3.52 15.12 6.22
C LEU A 152 -2.18 14.51 5.76
N LEU A 153 -1.87 13.28 6.17
CA LEU A 153 -0.70 12.55 5.66
C LEU A 153 -0.75 12.42 4.14
N LYS A 154 -1.91 12.05 3.59
CA LYS A 154 -2.12 11.96 2.15
C LYS A 154 -1.96 13.30 1.44
N LEU A 155 -2.44 14.39 2.06
CA LEU A 155 -2.28 15.75 1.51
C LEU A 155 -0.81 16.12 1.31
N ILE A 156 0.06 15.74 2.24
CA ILE A 156 1.52 15.98 2.14
C ILE A 156 2.28 14.86 1.44
N GLY A 157 1.59 13.95 0.75
CA GLY A 157 2.21 12.91 -0.07
C GLY A 157 2.69 11.67 0.69
N VAL A 158 2.41 11.55 1.99
CA VAL A 158 2.73 10.35 2.78
C VAL A 158 1.66 9.28 2.52
N ASN A 159 1.98 8.35 1.60
CA ASN A 159 1.04 7.33 1.12
C ASN A 159 1.25 5.93 1.72
N VAL A 160 2.06 5.82 2.79
CA VAL A 160 2.44 4.52 3.40
C VAL A 160 1.29 3.76 4.07
N PHE A 161 0.10 4.37 4.20
CA PHE A 161 -1.12 3.72 4.73
C PHE A 161 -2.20 3.53 3.68
N GLU A 162 -1.97 4.01 2.46
CA GLU A 162 -2.87 3.79 1.36
C GLU A 162 -2.52 2.45 0.70
N PRO A 163 -3.51 1.64 0.27
CA PRO A 163 -3.23 0.48 -0.56
C PRO A 163 -2.37 0.94 -1.72
N ILE A 164 -1.22 0.31 -1.91
CA ILE A 164 -0.29 0.72 -2.95
C ILE A 164 -1.04 0.65 -4.28
N ARG A 165 -1.49 1.80 -4.79
CA ARG A 165 -1.66 1.98 -6.23
C ARG A 165 -0.23 2.01 -6.75
N ARG A 166 0.45 0.85 -6.75
CA ARG A 166 1.69 0.70 -7.50
C ARG A 166 1.31 1.23 -8.85
N LYS A 167 2.01 2.24 -9.34
CA LYS A 167 1.88 2.62 -10.75
C LYS A 167 2.05 1.30 -11.49
N ARG A 168 0.92 0.79 -12.00
CA ARG A 168 0.78 -0.43 -12.75
C ARG A 168 1.49 -0.17 -14.05
N THR A 169 2.82 -0.17 -13.98
CA THR A 169 3.65 0.00 -15.16
C THR A 169 3.82 -1.40 -15.66
N THR A 170 2.96 -1.74 -16.61
CA THR A 170 3.17 -2.90 -17.47
C THR A 170 4.53 -2.70 -18.14
N PRO A 171 5.52 -3.59 -17.90
CA PRO A 171 6.77 -3.49 -18.62
C PRO A 171 6.52 -3.66 -20.12
N PRO A 172 7.42 -3.17 -20.99
CA PRO A 172 7.29 -3.37 -22.42
C PRO A 172 7.18 -4.86 -22.74
N LEU A 173 6.36 -5.17 -23.75
CA LEU A 173 6.20 -6.54 -24.24
C LEU A 173 7.54 -7.07 -24.78
N PRO A 174 7.81 -8.39 -24.69
CA PRO A 174 9.07 -8.97 -25.13
C PRO A 174 9.36 -8.71 -26.61
N GLU A 175 10.58 -8.27 -26.91
CA GLU A 175 11.05 -8.08 -28.28
C GLU A 175 11.71 -9.36 -28.83
N GLY A 176 11.85 -9.43 -30.15
CA GLY A 176 12.53 -10.53 -30.85
C GLY A 176 11.59 -11.60 -31.43
N ASN A 177 12.19 -12.61 -32.08
CA ASN A 177 11.47 -13.63 -32.84
C ASN A 177 11.07 -14.82 -31.95
N LEU A 178 10.17 -14.59 -31.00
CA LEU A 178 9.63 -15.62 -30.10
C LEU A 178 8.44 -16.35 -30.72
N SER A 179 8.24 -17.61 -30.33
CA SER A 179 6.95 -18.28 -30.57
C SER A 179 5.84 -17.54 -29.81
N VAL A 180 4.57 -17.64 -30.24
CA VAL A 180 3.47 -16.93 -29.56
C VAL A 180 3.36 -17.35 -28.09
N SER A 181 3.48 -18.65 -27.79
CA SER A 181 3.44 -19.13 -26.40
C SER A 181 4.60 -18.58 -25.57
N ASP A 182 5.82 -18.51 -26.13
CA ASP A 182 6.98 -17.98 -25.41
C ASP A 182 6.87 -16.47 -25.22
N PHE A 183 6.37 -15.73 -26.21
CA PHE A 183 6.08 -14.31 -26.12
C PHE A 183 5.13 -14.01 -24.97
N VAL A 184 3.98 -14.68 -24.91
CA VAL A 184 2.98 -14.49 -23.83
C VAL A 184 3.58 -14.91 -22.48
N LYS A 185 4.28 -16.04 -22.41
CA LYS A 185 4.86 -16.53 -21.15
C LYS A 185 5.91 -15.56 -20.60
N THR A 186 6.81 -15.10 -21.45
CA THR A 186 7.84 -14.12 -21.07
C THR A 186 7.21 -12.78 -20.65
N ALA A 187 6.17 -12.31 -21.35
CA ALA A 187 5.47 -11.08 -20.97
C ALA A 187 4.87 -11.16 -19.56
N ILE A 188 4.25 -12.30 -19.19
CA ILE A 188 3.69 -12.54 -17.86
C ILE A 188 4.79 -12.64 -16.79
N ILE A 189 5.88 -13.34 -17.09
CA ILE A 189 7.02 -13.43 -16.17
C ILE A 189 7.60 -12.04 -15.90
N ASN A 190 7.82 -11.24 -16.95
CA ASN A 190 8.33 -9.88 -16.82
C ASN A 190 7.37 -8.98 -16.04
N LEU A 191 6.07 -9.07 -16.31
CA LEU A 191 5.03 -8.32 -15.60
C LEU A 191 5.08 -8.58 -14.09
N LEU A 192 5.13 -9.85 -13.69
CA LEU A 192 5.17 -10.24 -12.29
C LEU A 192 6.52 -9.91 -11.63
N ALA A 193 7.63 -10.05 -12.36
CA ALA A 193 8.96 -9.66 -11.90
C ALA A 193 9.10 -8.15 -11.69
N ALA A 194 8.39 -7.34 -12.48
CA ALA A 194 8.26 -5.89 -12.27
C ALA A 194 7.36 -5.51 -11.08
N GLY A 195 6.85 -6.50 -10.33
CA GLY A 195 6.06 -6.27 -9.13
C GLY A 195 4.61 -5.87 -9.39
N TYR A 196 4.10 -6.11 -10.60
CA TYR A 196 2.69 -5.89 -10.91
C TYR A 196 1.81 -6.80 -10.04
N VAL A 197 0.77 -6.21 -9.42
CA VAL A 197 -0.22 -6.93 -8.62
C VAL A 197 -1.60 -6.70 -9.21
N PHE A 198 -2.27 -7.78 -9.63
CA PHE A 198 -3.68 -7.73 -10.05
C PHE A 198 -4.58 -7.35 -8.88
N SER A 199 -5.54 -6.44 -9.10
CA SER A 199 -6.58 -6.19 -8.08
C SER A 199 -7.61 -7.31 -8.02
N ASP A 200 -8.39 -7.34 -6.94
CA ASP A 200 -9.49 -8.29 -6.77
C ASP A 200 -10.52 -8.22 -7.91
N GLU A 201 -10.79 -7.03 -8.45
CA GLU A 201 -11.68 -6.88 -9.61
C GLU A 201 -11.08 -7.51 -10.86
N GLN A 202 -9.77 -7.32 -11.12
CA GLN A 202 -9.09 -7.92 -12.26
C GLN A 202 -9.04 -9.44 -12.12
N LEU A 203 -8.70 -9.95 -10.94
CA LEU A 203 -8.68 -11.39 -10.65
C LEU A 203 -10.08 -12.00 -10.82
N LYS A 204 -11.13 -11.33 -10.36
CA LYS A 204 -12.52 -11.78 -10.56
C LYS A 204 -12.92 -11.76 -12.03
N LEU A 205 -12.52 -10.71 -12.77
CA LEU A 205 -12.82 -10.56 -14.18
C LEU A 205 -12.11 -11.65 -15.01
N TYR A 206 -10.78 -11.68 -14.97
CA TYR A 206 -9.96 -12.61 -15.75
C TYR A 206 -9.96 -14.05 -15.20
N GLY A 207 -10.42 -14.22 -13.96
CA GLY A 207 -10.72 -15.51 -13.32
C GLY A 207 -12.05 -16.13 -13.76
N SER A 208 -12.86 -15.40 -14.52
CA SER A 208 -14.16 -15.85 -15.00
C SER A 208 -14.15 -16.10 -16.51
N VAL A 209 -15.01 -17.01 -16.96
CA VAL A 209 -15.24 -17.21 -18.40
C VAL A 209 -15.77 -15.93 -19.02
N GLU A 210 -16.73 -15.25 -18.38
CA GLU A 210 -17.38 -14.05 -18.91
C GLU A 210 -16.36 -12.92 -19.17
N GLY A 211 -15.55 -12.60 -18.17
CA GLY A 211 -14.53 -11.54 -18.28
C GLY A 211 -13.36 -11.89 -19.21
N SER A 212 -13.25 -13.14 -19.63
CA SER A 212 -12.20 -13.59 -20.55
C SER A 212 -12.66 -13.70 -22.00
N LYS A 213 -13.97 -13.69 -22.29
CA LYS A 213 -14.54 -13.88 -23.64
C LYS A 213 -14.05 -12.85 -24.67
N GLU A 214 -13.67 -11.65 -24.22
CA GLU A 214 -13.13 -10.60 -25.09
C GLU A 214 -11.71 -10.93 -25.61
N TYR A 215 -10.99 -11.81 -24.92
CA TYR A 215 -9.56 -12.09 -25.16
C TYR A 215 -9.29 -13.54 -25.53
N THR A 216 -10.30 -14.42 -25.48
CA THR A 216 -10.16 -15.81 -25.88
C THR A 216 -11.45 -16.34 -26.48
N HIS A 217 -11.32 -17.12 -27.56
CA HIS A 217 -12.46 -17.82 -28.16
C HIS A 217 -12.85 -19.10 -27.39
N ARG A 218 -12.21 -19.38 -26.25
CA ARG A 218 -12.51 -20.53 -25.40
C ARG A 218 -13.42 -20.11 -24.25
N ALA A 219 -14.36 -20.98 -23.90
CA ALA A 219 -15.16 -20.85 -22.67
C ALA A 219 -14.34 -21.23 -21.42
N LEU A 220 -13.17 -20.60 -21.25
CA LEU A 220 -12.23 -20.81 -20.15
C LEU A 220 -11.66 -19.45 -19.72
N PRO A 221 -11.43 -19.24 -18.41
CA PRO A 221 -10.78 -18.02 -17.96
C PRO A 221 -9.31 -17.96 -18.41
N ILE A 222 -8.78 -16.75 -18.59
CA ILE A 222 -7.35 -16.54 -18.85
C ILE A 222 -6.54 -16.91 -17.60
N LEU A 223 -7.06 -16.58 -16.41
CA LEU A 223 -6.45 -16.90 -15.12
C LEU A 223 -7.28 -17.98 -14.43
N TRP A 224 -6.70 -19.14 -14.14
CA TRP A 224 -7.33 -20.09 -13.24
C TRP A 224 -6.87 -19.82 -11.82
N LEU A 225 -7.70 -19.17 -11.00
CA LEU A 225 -7.38 -18.86 -9.61
C LEU A 225 -7.33 -20.15 -8.77
N LEU A 226 -6.27 -20.31 -7.99
CA LEU A 226 -6.12 -21.39 -7.03
C LEU A 226 -6.62 -20.94 -5.66
N LYS A 227 -7.32 -21.81 -4.95
CA LYS A 227 -7.73 -21.56 -3.56
C LYS A 227 -6.52 -21.62 -2.61
N ASP A 228 -6.71 -21.12 -1.40
CA ASP A 228 -5.71 -21.23 -0.33
C ASP A 228 -5.38 -22.70 -0.06
N GLY A 229 -4.08 -23.01 -0.06
CA GLY A 229 -3.57 -24.37 0.07
C GLY A 229 -3.75 -25.28 -1.15
N GLU A 230 -4.58 -24.91 -2.13
CA GLU A 230 -4.80 -25.71 -3.35
C GLU A 230 -3.54 -25.71 -4.21
N SER A 231 -3.13 -26.90 -4.65
CA SER A 231 -2.06 -27.08 -5.62
C SER A 231 -2.65 -27.23 -7.03
N ARG A 232 -1.80 -27.07 -8.04
CA ARG A 232 -2.19 -27.36 -9.43
C ARG A 232 -2.69 -28.80 -9.60
N GLU A 233 -2.18 -29.74 -8.81
CA GLU A 233 -2.54 -31.15 -8.94
C GLU A 233 -3.97 -31.43 -8.44
N ASP A 234 -4.51 -30.59 -7.57
CA ASP A 234 -5.89 -30.66 -7.08
C ASP A 234 -6.90 -30.21 -8.15
N VAL A 235 -6.47 -29.38 -9.11
CA VAL A 235 -7.29 -28.95 -10.24
C VAL A 235 -7.57 -30.14 -11.18
N LYS A 236 -8.84 -30.33 -11.55
CA LYS A 236 -9.28 -31.43 -12.44
C LYS A 236 -8.39 -31.52 -13.69
N LYS A 237 -7.87 -32.73 -13.99
CA LYS A 237 -6.96 -33.00 -15.13
C LYS A 237 -7.40 -32.36 -16.45
N LYS A 238 -8.70 -32.43 -16.77
CA LYS A 238 -9.29 -31.87 -17.99
C LYS A 238 -9.15 -30.34 -18.11
N ILE A 239 -9.04 -29.67 -16.97
CA ILE A 239 -8.91 -28.21 -16.84
C ILE A 239 -7.42 -27.86 -16.85
N ARG A 240 -6.61 -28.40 -15.94
CA ARG A 240 -5.19 -28.03 -15.78
C ARG A 240 -4.32 -28.29 -17.02
N GLN A 241 -4.76 -29.13 -17.96
CA GLN A 241 -4.08 -29.35 -19.26
C GLN A 241 -4.21 -28.16 -20.22
N ARG A 242 -5.13 -27.22 -19.96
CA ARG A 242 -5.37 -26.00 -20.76
C ARG A 242 -4.59 -24.79 -20.25
N TYR A 243 -3.84 -24.97 -19.17
CA TYR A 243 -3.02 -23.94 -18.53
C TYR A 243 -1.56 -24.43 -18.49
N TRP A 244 -0.61 -23.51 -18.33
CA TRP A 244 0.78 -23.89 -18.15
C TRP A 244 0.98 -24.71 -16.86
N LYS A 245 2.14 -25.39 -16.77
CA LYS A 245 2.49 -26.17 -15.58
C LYS A 245 2.90 -25.27 -14.41
N ASP A 246 3.45 -24.12 -14.74
CA ASP A 246 3.92 -23.10 -13.80
C ASP A 246 2.73 -22.52 -13.02
N VAL A 247 2.92 -22.35 -11.71
CA VAL A 247 2.00 -21.60 -10.84
C VAL A 247 2.57 -20.21 -10.69
N PHE A 248 1.76 -19.20 -11.00
CA PHE A 248 2.13 -17.80 -10.90
C PHE A 248 1.52 -17.20 -9.64
N SER A 249 2.18 -16.17 -9.11
CA SER A 249 1.76 -15.45 -7.92
C SER A 249 1.75 -13.95 -8.17
N SER A 250 0.70 -13.28 -7.71
CA SER A 250 0.53 -11.82 -7.75
C SER A 250 0.05 -11.37 -6.38
N GLY A 251 0.92 -10.74 -5.59
CA GLY A 251 0.65 -10.52 -4.17
C GLY A 251 0.48 -11.86 -3.44
N THR A 252 -0.61 -12.02 -2.70
CA THR A 252 -0.95 -13.27 -1.99
C THR A 252 -1.71 -14.27 -2.86
N GLN A 253 -2.24 -13.84 -4.02
CA GLN A 253 -3.05 -14.71 -4.87
C GLN A 253 -2.19 -15.58 -5.79
N ARG A 254 -2.55 -16.86 -5.90
CA ARG A 254 -1.95 -17.82 -6.83
C ARG A 254 -2.89 -18.18 -7.98
N PHE A 255 -2.36 -18.39 -9.17
CA PHE A 255 -3.14 -18.73 -10.35
C PHE A 255 -2.34 -19.52 -11.39
N LEU A 256 -3.05 -20.17 -12.32
CA LEU A 256 -2.48 -20.77 -13.54
C LEU A 256 -2.84 -19.88 -14.73
N MET A 257 -1.89 -19.70 -15.66
CA MET A 257 -2.12 -18.93 -16.88
C MET A 257 -2.53 -19.85 -18.04
N PHE A 258 -3.53 -19.43 -18.81
CA PHE A 258 -4.00 -20.14 -20.00
C PHE A 258 -2.86 -20.38 -20.98
N SER A 259 -2.73 -21.58 -21.54
CA SER A 259 -1.56 -21.96 -22.35
C SER A 259 -1.79 -21.97 -23.85
N GLN A 260 -3.04 -21.88 -24.31
CA GLN A 260 -3.39 -22.10 -25.71
C GLN A 260 -3.43 -20.79 -26.50
N TRP A 261 -2.25 -20.17 -26.65
CA TRP A 261 -2.04 -18.97 -27.44
C TRP A 261 -1.52 -19.32 -28.84
N PHE A 262 -2.13 -18.75 -29.87
CA PHE A 262 -1.85 -19.05 -31.27
C PHE A 262 -1.56 -17.78 -32.08
N ARG A 263 -0.99 -17.96 -33.27
CA ARG A 263 -0.83 -16.85 -34.23
C ARG A 263 -2.18 -16.34 -34.67
N ASP A 264 -2.24 -15.06 -35.00
CA ASP A 264 -3.46 -14.43 -35.50
C ASP A 264 -3.90 -15.07 -36.83
N GLY A 265 -5.20 -15.14 -37.06
CA GLY A 265 -5.80 -15.78 -38.25
C GLY A 265 -6.03 -17.29 -38.13
N THR A 266 -5.80 -17.89 -36.96
CA THR A 266 -6.26 -19.27 -36.69
C THR A 266 -7.71 -19.29 -36.20
N ASN A 267 -8.43 -20.39 -36.41
CA ASN A 267 -9.85 -20.50 -35.99
C ASN A 267 -10.04 -21.07 -34.58
N TYR A 268 -8.98 -21.17 -33.77
CA TYR A 268 -9.03 -21.85 -32.47
C TYR A 268 -8.14 -21.18 -31.43
N GLY A 269 -8.64 -21.04 -30.19
CA GLY A 269 -7.85 -20.59 -29.04
C GLY A 269 -7.87 -19.08 -28.82
N ALA A 270 -6.84 -18.56 -28.16
CA ALA A 270 -6.62 -17.12 -27.99
C ALA A 270 -5.46 -16.68 -28.88
N HIS A 271 -5.51 -15.50 -29.46
CA HIS A 271 -4.48 -15.03 -30.39
C HIS A 271 -3.46 -14.09 -29.74
N LYS A 272 -2.38 -13.82 -30.47
CA LYS A 272 -1.33 -12.91 -30.00
C LYS A 272 -1.88 -11.50 -29.82
N ASP A 273 -2.70 -11.02 -30.76
CA ASP A 273 -3.32 -9.69 -30.67
C ASP A 273 -4.32 -9.58 -29.50
N ASP A 274 -5.04 -10.66 -29.20
CA ASP A 274 -5.92 -10.71 -28.03
C ASP A 274 -5.13 -10.58 -26.73
N PHE A 275 -3.95 -11.22 -26.65
CA PHE A 275 -3.05 -11.04 -25.52
C PHE A 275 -2.51 -9.63 -25.43
N ILE A 276 -2.08 -9.02 -26.54
CA ILE A 276 -1.55 -7.66 -26.56
C ILE A 276 -2.62 -6.67 -26.08
N ARG A 277 -3.86 -6.82 -26.55
CA ARG A 277 -5.00 -6.03 -26.09
C ARG A 277 -5.29 -6.25 -24.61
N TRP A 278 -5.31 -7.51 -24.17
CA TRP A 278 -5.47 -7.84 -22.75
C TRP A 278 -4.39 -7.20 -21.88
N TYR A 279 -3.13 -7.31 -22.29
CA TYR A 279 -1.96 -6.77 -21.59
C TYR A 279 -1.96 -5.24 -21.53
N GLY A 280 -2.40 -4.58 -22.60
CA GLY A 280 -2.55 -3.12 -22.63
C GLY A 280 -3.67 -2.58 -21.73
N ASN A 281 -4.60 -3.43 -21.30
CA ASN A 281 -5.71 -3.08 -20.41
C ASN A 281 -5.40 -3.34 -18.92
N LEU A 282 -4.19 -3.79 -18.58
CA LEU A 282 -3.74 -4.04 -17.20
C LEU A 282 -3.31 -2.75 -16.49
#